data_AF-A0A0E0A670-F1
#
_entry.id   AF-A0A0E0A670-F1
#
_cell.length_a   1.000
_cell.length_b   1.000
_cell.length_c   1.000
_cell.angle_alpha   90.00
_cell.angle_beta   90.00
_cell.angle_gamma   90.00
#
_symmetry.space_group_name_H-M   'P 1'
#
loop_
_entity.id
_entity.type
_entity.pdbx_description
1 polymer ?
#
loop_
_entity_poly.entity_id
_entity_poly.type
_entity_poly.pdbx_seq_one_letter_code
_entity_poly.pdbx_strand_id
1 'polypeptide(L)'
;MAAISPRLVVFVAVLLLLLLATATTTQCHRHGKRHRHHAVAAKGAAAAAATPGVTDVHAVCRTTPHPDSCLASTAAHLDAVSAEVAAAASAISVQLLPPNILSVALASLRGALAAVSSLSPALSSAFSPPSSGASPLRRGAAQDCLELHAATLASLSRSASLLASPGEGLPAVRAHLAAALANKATCLDGLDGAAPSSGLLALGGGGSAASFAAAVANIIHHNRRLLDDDDNDDYNGGNDDDDNSNNSGENTVVITVAKDGSGNYRTVGEAVAAAPNNSAARTVIRVRAGTYEENVEVPPYKTNIALVGDGRGATVITGSRSAADGWTTFRSATFGVSGEGFMARDVTFRNTAGAAKGQAVALRVSADMAAAYRCGVEGHQDALYAHSFRQFYRECAVSGTVDLVFGDAAAVLQACELVAGAPVAGQSNVLTAQARGDPNEDTGFSVHNCTVVASPELLASGVSTRTFLGRPWRPYARAVVMDSYLGPLVDRAGWVEWPGAEPGRAETVYFGEYGNGGPGAAMDGRVGWAGFHDMGYDEAAQFSVDNLISGDQWLAATSFPYDDDV
;
A
#
# COMPACT_ATOMS: atom_id res chain seq x y z
N MET A 1 -26.98 -42.51 39.06
CA MET A 1 -26.78 -41.23 38.34
C MET A 1 -26.11 -41.56 37.01
N ALA A 2 -26.86 -41.58 35.91
CA ALA A 2 -26.32 -41.88 34.59
C ALA A 2 -25.76 -40.59 33.97
N ALA A 3 -24.48 -40.61 33.60
CA ALA A 3 -23.80 -39.47 32.99
C ALA A 3 -24.29 -39.28 31.54
N ILE A 4 -24.76 -38.07 31.24
CA ILE A 4 -25.23 -37.67 29.92
C ILE A 4 -24.01 -37.47 29.01
N SER A 5 -24.03 -38.03 27.80
CA SER A 5 -22.90 -37.92 26.87
C SER A 5 -22.74 -36.48 26.37
N PRO A 6 -21.50 -35.99 26.20
CA PRO A 6 -21.24 -34.62 25.73
C PRO A 6 -21.80 -34.35 24.33
N ARG A 7 -22.00 -35.40 23.53
CA ARG A 7 -22.65 -35.28 22.21
C ARG A 7 -24.15 -34.99 22.31
N LEU A 8 -24.83 -35.49 23.34
CA LEU A 8 -26.25 -35.19 23.57
C LEU A 8 -26.45 -33.75 24.05
N VAL A 9 -25.53 -33.22 24.86
CA VAL A 9 -25.56 -31.83 25.33
C VAL A 9 -25.38 -30.85 24.17
N VAL A 10 -24.45 -31.13 23.25
CA VAL A 10 -24.24 -30.31 22.05
C VAL A 10 -25.45 -30.39 21.11
N PHE A 11 -26.05 -31.56 20.93
CA PHE A 11 -27.22 -31.71 20.06
C PHE A 11 -28.46 -30.96 20.61
N VAL A 12 -28.68 -31.01 21.93
CA VAL A 12 -29.77 -30.29 22.60
C VAL A 12 -29.54 -28.77 22.55
N ALA A 13 -28.29 -28.31 22.70
CA ALA A 13 -27.94 -26.88 22.59
C ALA A 13 -28.16 -26.33 21.17
N VAL A 14 -27.80 -27.09 20.14
CA VAL A 14 -28.03 -26.71 18.73
C VAL A 14 -29.53 -26.71 18.40
N LEU A 15 -30.30 -27.66 18.93
CA LEU A 15 -31.75 -27.70 18.73
C LEU A 15 -32.47 -26.53 19.43
N LEU A 16 -32.01 -26.11 20.61
CA LEU A 16 -32.54 -24.93 21.31
C LEU A 16 -32.23 -23.62 20.57
N LEU A 17 -31.04 -23.50 19.97
CA LEU A 17 -30.66 -22.34 19.14
C LEU A 17 -31.48 -22.24 17.85
N LEU A 18 -31.84 -23.37 17.24
CA LEU A 18 -32.70 -23.39 16.05
C LEU A 18 -34.18 -23.09 16.38
N LEU A 19 -34.65 -23.46 17.58
CA LEU A 19 -36.01 -23.16 18.02
C LEU A 19 -36.19 -21.69 18.48
N LEU A 20 -35.11 -21.00 18.86
CA LEU A 20 -35.11 -19.56 19.17
C LEU A 20 -35.10 -18.67 17.92
N ALA A 21 -34.83 -19.21 16.73
CA ALA A 21 -34.80 -18.47 15.47
C ALA A 21 -36.16 -18.46 14.72
N THR A 22 -37.20 -19.12 15.24
CA THR A 22 -38.53 -19.16 14.60
C THR A 22 -39.65 -18.90 15.61
N ALA A 23 -39.80 -17.65 16.07
CA ALA A 23 -41.05 -17.19 16.65
C ALA A 23 -41.19 -15.65 16.59
N THR A 24 -42.36 -15.24 16.12
CA THR A 24 -42.97 -13.89 16.09
C THR A 24 -42.72 -13.03 14.83
N THR A 25 -43.72 -12.60 14.05
CA THR A 25 -45.13 -13.00 13.85
C THR A 25 -45.68 -12.25 12.63
N THR A 26 -46.39 -12.97 11.75
CA THR A 26 -47.49 -12.52 10.87
C THR A 26 -48.60 -11.80 11.67
N GLN A 27 -49.38 -10.81 11.22
CA GLN A 27 -50.49 -10.82 10.22
C GLN A 27 -51.20 -9.43 10.32
N CYS A 28 -51.79 -8.80 9.30
CA CYS A 28 -53.10 -9.12 8.72
C CYS A 28 -53.46 -8.21 7.50
N HIS A 29 -54.19 -8.76 6.53
CA HIS A 29 -54.77 -8.14 5.34
C HIS A 29 -56.03 -7.30 5.61
N ARG A 30 -56.27 -6.23 4.83
CA ARG A 30 -57.58 -6.00 4.17
C ARG A 30 -57.54 -4.97 3.03
N HIS A 31 -58.19 -5.35 1.93
CA HIS A 31 -58.46 -4.58 0.71
C HIS A 31 -59.47 -3.45 0.94
N GLY A 32 -59.31 -2.32 0.23
CA GLY A 32 -60.35 -1.29 0.09
C GLY A 32 -59.98 -0.20 -0.92
N LYS A 33 -60.44 -0.33 -2.18
CA LYS A 33 -60.45 0.75 -3.18
C LYS A 33 -61.43 1.85 -2.74
N ARG A 34 -61.04 3.13 -2.82
CA ARG A 34 -61.95 4.22 -3.23
C ARG A 34 -61.21 5.51 -3.62
N HIS A 35 -61.82 6.17 -4.60
CA HIS A 35 -61.40 7.34 -5.35
C HIS A 35 -61.50 8.68 -4.59
N ARG A 36 -60.68 9.64 -5.07
CA ARG A 36 -60.92 11.10 -5.22
C ARG A 36 -61.24 11.93 -3.96
N HIS A 37 -60.46 12.99 -3.68
CA HIS A 37 -60.62 14.36 -4.20
C HIS A 37 -59.65 15.34 -3.50
N HIS A 38 -59.31 16.40 -4.23
CA HIS A 38 -58.53 17.59 -3.87
C HIS A 38 -58.81 18.21 -2.49
N ALA A 39 -57.77 18.77 -1.88
CA ALA A 39 -57.78 20.16 -1.41
C ALA A 39 -56.34 20.67 -1.17
N VAL A 40 -56.01 21.76 -1.84
CA VAL A 40 -54.86 22.63 -1.62
C VAL A 40 -55.20 23.61 -0.49
N ALA A 41 -54.30 23.81 0.47
CA ALA A 41 -54.10 25.11 1.14
C ALA A 41 -52.82 25.08 1.99
N ALA A 42 -52.16 26.24 2.05
CA ALA A 42 -50.77 26.44 2.39
C ALA A 42 -50.49 26.78 3.86
N LYS A 43 -49.19 26.73 4.17
CA LYS A 43 -48.41 27.51 5.16
C LYS A 43 -48.51 27.13 6.65
N GLY A 44 -47.36 26.66 7.13
CA GLY A 44 -46.96 26.64 8.53
C GLY A 44 -45.53 26.13 8.66
N ALA A 45 -44.56 26.95 8.24
CA ALA A 45 -43.15 26.68 8.43
C ALA A 45 -42.80 26.70 9.92
N ALA A 46 -42.31 25.59 10.44
CA ALA A 46 -41.45 25.55 11.61
C ALA A 46 -40.23 24.71 11.22
N ALA A 47 -39.23 25.39 10.68
CA ALA A 47 -37.89 24.85 10.54
C ALA A 47 -37.36 24.59 11.95
N ALA A 48 -37.26 23.32 12.35
CA ALA A 48 -36.41 22.95 13.46
C ALA A 48 -34.96 23.18 13.00
N ALA A 49 -34.36 24.25 13.52
CA ALA A 49 -32.95 24.55 13.33
C ALA A 49 -32.12 23.35 13.78
N ALA A 50 -31.39 22.73 12.85
CA ALA A 50 -30.36 21.78 13.18
C ALA A 50 -29.28 22.49 13.98
N THR A 51 -29.00 22.01 15.19
CA THR A 51 -27.87 22.46 16.00
C THR A 51 -26.58 22.04 15.26
N PRO A 52 -25.70 22.97 14.86
CA PRO A 52 -24.42 22.61 14.27
C PRO A 52 -23.53 22.03 15.39
N GLY A 53 -23.12 20.76 15.30
CA GLY A 53 -22.12 20.20 16.20
C GLY A 53 -22.33 18.77 16.72
N VAL A 54 -23.32 18.01 16.26
CA VAL A 54 -23.44 16.58 16.61
C VAL A 54 -23.33 15.73 15.34
N THR A 55 -22.19 15.10 15.12
CA THR A 55 -22.04 14.10 14.05
C THR A 55 -22.79 12.82 14.42
N ASP A 56 -23.72 12.38 13.57
CA ASP A 56 -24.42 11.11 13.73
C ASP A 56 -23.48 9.94 13.38
N VAL A 57 -22.93 9.30 14.41
CA VAL A 57 -22.05 8.13 14.29
C VAL A 57 -22.72 6.98 13.54
N HIS A 58 -24.04 6.81 13.67
CA HIS A 58 -24.76 5.78 12.91
C HIS A 58 -24.85 6.12 11.42
N ALA A 59 -24.99 7.40 11.05
CA ALA A 59 -24.95 7.82 9.66
C ALA A 59 -23.57 7.57 9.04
N VAL A 60 -22.49 7.86 9.79
CA VAL A 60 -21.09 7.63 9.37
C VAL A 60 -20.75 6.15 9.26
N CYS A 61 -21.29 5.29 10.13
CA CYS A 61 -20.98 3.86 10.08
C CYS A 61 -21.81 3.09 9.04
N ARG A 62 -23.02 3.54 8.68
CA ARG A 62 -23.90 2.85 7.71
C ARG A 62 -23.36 2.82 6.28
N THR A 63 -22.52 3.77 5.93
CA THR A 63 -21.90 3.93 4.62
C THR A 63 -20.61 3.11 4.46
N THR A 64 -20.25 2.33 5.48
CA THR A 64 -19.06 1.47 5.45
C THR A 64 -19.36 0.07 4.91
N PRO A 65 -18.36 -0.64 4.36
CA PRO A 65 -18.49 -2.05 4.03
C PRO A 65 -18.86 -2.95 5.23
N HIS A 66 -18.62 -2.50 6.47
CA HIS A 66 -18.92 -3.24 7.70
C HIS A 66 -19.45 -2.33 8.83
N PRO A 67 -20.75 -1.97 8.81
CA PRO A 67 -21.35 -0.97 9.70
C PRO A 67 -21.31 -1.33 11.19
N ASP A 68 -21.47 -2.61 11.52
CA ASP A 68 -21.50 -3.08 12.91
C ASP A 68 -20.14 -2.95 13.59
N SER A 69 -19.05 -3.19 12.85
CA SER A 69 -17.69 -3.05 13.37
C SER A 69 -17.33 -1.58 13.65
N CYS A 70 -17.73 -0.66 12.77
CA CYS A 70 -17.56 0.78 12.98
C CYS A 70 -18.30 1.25 14.25
N LEU A 71 -19.53 0.78 14.48
CA LEU A 71 -20.30 1.11 15.68
C LEU A 71 -19.68 0.55 16.96
N ALA A 72 -19.15 -0.68 16.92
CA ALA A 72 -18.51 -1.28 18.08
C ALA A 72 -17.23 -0.54 18.51
N SER A 73 -16.38 -0.15 17.55
CA SER A 73 -15.13 0.57 17.84
C SER A 73 -15.37 1.98 18.40
N THR A 74 -16.39 2.67 17.87
CA THR A 74 -16.76 4.01 18.34
C THR A 74 -17.39 3.98 19.74
N ALA A 75 -18.25 3.00 20.02
CA ALA A 75 -18.82 2.78 21.36
C ALA A 75 -17.74 2.50 22.40
N ALA A 76 -16.79 1.58 22.12
CA ALA A 76 -15.70 1.25 23.03
C ALA A 76 -14.81 2.46 23.37
N HIS A 77 -14.64 3.39 22.43
CA HIS A 77 -13.89 4.62 22.70
C HIS A 77 -14.67 5.63 23.53
N LEU A 78 -15.97 5.82 23.25
CA LEU A 78 -16.82 6.69 24.06
C LEU A 78 -16.85 6.21 25.51
N ASP A 79 -16.86 4.89 25.73
CA ASP A 79 -16.75 4.28 27.07
C ASP A 79 -15.36 4.52 27.70
N ALA A 80 -14.27 4.38 26.93
CA ALA A 80 -12.91 4.64 27.41
C ALA A 80 -12.67 6.12 27.74
N VAL A 81 -13.16 7.04 26.92
CA VAL A 81 -13.13 8.49 27.18
C VAL A 81 -13.98 8.81 28.40
N SER A 82 -15.13 8.17 28.58
CA SER A 82 -15.95 8.34 29.78
C SER A 82 -15.22 7.88 31.04
N ALA A 83 -14.43 6.80 30.95
CA ALA A 83 -13.61 6.30 32.05
C ALA A 83 -12.37 7.17 32.33
N GLU A 84 -11.68 7.65 31.30
CA GLU A 84 -10.54 8.58 31.42
C GLU A 84 -10.98 9.97 31.91
N VAL A 85 -12.13 10.46 31.45
CA VAL A 85 -12.76 11.70 31.96
C VAL A 85 -13.21 11.53 33.41
N ALA A 86 -13.72 10.36 33.80
CA ALA A 86 -14.02 10.07 35.20
C ALA A 86 -12.76 10.03 36.08
N ALA A 87 -11.62 9.58 35.54
CA ALA A 87 -10.33 9.58 36.23
C ALA A 87 -9.68 10.99 36.27
N ALA A 88 -9.78 11.75 35.17
CA ALA A 88 -9.23 13.11 35.04
C ALA A 88 -10.09 14.19 35.72
N ALA A 89 -11.39 13.97 35.91
CA ALA A 89 -12.27 14.86 36.66
C ALA A 89 -11.88 15.01 38.15
N SER A 90 -10.95 14.19 38.66
CA SER A 90 -10.29 14.40 39.95
C SER A 90 -9.24 15.53 39.94
N ALA A 91 -8.82 16.03 38.77
CA ALA A 91 -7.85 17.10 38.63
C ALA A 91 -8.07 17.90 37.33
N ILE A 92 -8.73 19.06 37.46
CA ILE A 92 -8.89 20.14 36.47
C ILE A 92 -10.01 19.92 35.43
N SER A 93 -10.83 20.96 35.22
CA SER A 93 -11.89 21.02 34.21
C SER A 93 -11.33 20.89 32.80
N VAL A 94 -11.52 19.74 32.18
CA VAL A 94 -11.30 19.53 30.74
C VAL A 94 -12.60 19.86 30.01
N GLN A 95 -12.55 20.83 29.08
CA GLN A 95 -13.64 21.06 28.14
C GLN A 95 -13.79 19.84 27.23
N LEU A 96 -14.91 19.13 27.36
CA LEU A 96 -15.35 18.10 26.42
C LEU A 96 -15.50 18.74 25.04
N LEU A 97 -14.62 18.40 24.11
CA LEU A 97 -14.85 18.69 22.69
C LEU A 97 -16.10 17.91 22.24
N PRO A 98 -17.06 18.54 21.53
CA PRO A 98 -18.18 17.82 20.94
C PRO A 98 -17.66 16.76 19.95
N PRO A 99 -18.41 15.68 19.69
CA PRO A 99 -18.01 14.69 18.70
C PRO A 99 -17.94 15.38 17.34
N ASN A 100 -16.72 15.67 16.90
CA ASN A 100 -16.40 16.02 15.54
C ASN A 100 -15.82 14.78 14.83
N ILE A 101 -15.82 14.76 13.50
CA ILE A 101 -15.40 13.60 12.69
C ILE A 101 -13.99 13.13 13.09
N LEU A 102 -13.11 14.07 13.44
CA LEU A 102 -11.75 13.79 13.89
C LEU A 102 -11.71 12.95 15.18
N SER A 103 -12.55 13.27 16.16
CA SER A 103 -12.66 12.48 17.40
C SER A 103 -13.12 11.04 17.15
N VAL A 104 -14.04 10.83 16.19
CA VAL A 104 -14.54 9.51 15.79
C VAL A 104 -13.49 8.71 15.00
N ALA A 105 -12.71 9.39 14.14
CA ALA A 105 -11.60 8.77 13.42
C ALA A 105 -10.48 8.33 14.38
N LEU A 106 -10.08 9.21 15.29
CA LEU A 106 -9.07 8.94 16.32
C LEU A 106 -9.51 7.77 17.23
N ALA A 107 -10.79 7.75 17.62
CA ALA A 107 -11.42 6.68 18.39
C ALA A 107 -11.29 5.32 17.71
N SER A 108 -11.72 5.25 16.45
CA SER A 108 -11.73 4.04 15.64
C SER A 108 -10.31 3.50 15.45
N LEU A 109 -9.36 4.40 15.23
CA LEU A 109 -7.95 4.06 15.05
C LEU A 109 -7.30 3.55 16.35
N ARG A 110 -7.62 4.14 17.50
CA ARG A 110 -7.20 3.61 18.81
C ARG A 110 -7.77 2.22 19.07
N GLY A 111 -9.03 1.99 18.71
CA GLY A 111 -9.66 0.67 18.77
C GLY A 111 -8.96 -0.35 17.86
N ALA A 112 -8.62 0.04 16.63
CA ALA A 112 -7.85 -0.79 15.70
C ALA A 112 -6.45 -1.12 16.25
N LEU A 113 -5.75 -0.12 16.80
CA LEU A 113 -4.45 -0.32 17.43
C LEU A 113 -4.55 -1.30 18.62
N ALA A 114 -5.56 -1.15 19.48
CA ALA A 114 -5.79 -2.05 20.61
C ALA A 114 -6.05 -3.50 20.13
N ALA A 115 -6.92 -3.66 19.13
CA ALA A 115 -7.22 -4.95 18.50
C ALA A 115 -5.97 -5.63 17.93
N VAL A 116 -5.20 -4.92 17.11
CA VAL A 116 -3.97 -5.45 16.51
C VAL A 116 -2.93 -5.74 17.59
N SER A 117 -2.77 -4.87 18.57
CA SER A 117 -1.79 -5.07 19.66
C SER A 117 -2.10 -6.30 20.52
N SER A 118 -3.39 -6.64 20.67
CA SER A 118 -3.82 -7.83 21.40
C SER A 118 -3.40 -9.15 20.73
N LEU A 119 -3.11 -9.13 19.42
CA LEU A 119 -2.64 -10.30 18.67
C LEU A 119 -1.15 -10.55 18.86
N SER A 120 -0.38 -9.56 19.31
CA SER A 120 1.08 -9.64 19.42
C SER A 120 1.57 -10.82 20.28
N PRO A 121 0.99 -11.14 21.45
CA PRO A 121 1.39 -12.32 22.24
C PRO A 121 1.08 -13.64 21.52
N ALA A 122 -0.04 -13.72 20.81
CA ALA A 122 -0.45 -14.91 20.08
C ALA A 122 0.46 -15.15 18.86
N LEU A 123 0.76 -14.10 18.08
CA LEU A 123 1.72 -14.14 16.98
C LEU A 123 3.11 -14.50 17.47
N SER A 124 3.57 -13.83 18.54
CA SER A 124 4.89 -14.09 19.12
C SER A 124 5.01 -15.51 19.64
N SER A 125 3.95 -16.11 20.20
CA SER A 125 3.97 -17.50 20.66
C SER A 125 3.80 -18.53 19.54
N ALA A 126 2.95 -18.24 18.54
CA ALA A 126 2.77 -19.09 17.37
C ALA A 126 4.03 -19.16 16.48
N PHE A 127 4.81 -18.07 16.47
CA PHE A 127 6.04 -17.93 15.69
C PHE A 127 7.31 -17.91 16.56
N SER A 128 7.17 -18.02 17.89
CA SER A 128 8.28 -18.38 18.78
C SER A 128 8.87 -19.68 18.27
N PRO A 129 10.19 -19.83 18.19
CA PRO A 129 10.82 -20.91 17.45
C PRO A 129 10.39 -22.28 18.01
N PRO A 130 9.61 -23.12 17.28
CA PRO A 130 9.35 -24.48 17.72
C PRO A 130 10.28 -25.46 16.97
N SER A 131 11.09 -26.17 17.77
CA SER A 131 11.61 -27.53 17.56
C SER A 131 11.87 -28.00 16.12
N SER A 132 13.11 -27.90 15.65
CA SER A 132 13.79 -28.86 14.76
C SER A 132 13.08 -29.44 13.51
N GLY A 133 11.98 -28.85 13.01
CA GLY A 133 11.16 -29.48 11.95
C GLY A 133 10.40 -28.57 10.96
N ALA A 134 10.41 -27.24 11.14
CA ALA A 134 9.79 -26.32 10.17
C ALA A 134 10.71 -26.06 8.96
N SER A 135 10.14 -26.03 7.75
CA SER A 135 10.88 -25.70 6.52
C SER A 135 11.44 -24.27 6.58
N PRO A 136 12.55 -23.97 5.86
CA PRO A 136 13.08 -22.62 5.76
C PRO A 136 12.03 -21.59 5.33
N LEU A 137 11.21 -21.94 4.32
CA LEU A 137 10.13 -21.10 3.82
C LEU A 137 9.11 -20.76 4.91
N ARG A 138 8.69 -21.74 5.72
CA ARG A 138 7.74 -21.52 6.82
C ARG A 138 8.32 -20.64 7.93
N ARG A 139 9.61 -20.77 8.23
CA ARG A 139 10.28 -19.86 9.17
C ARG A 139 10.38 -18.45 8.60
N GLY A 140 10.69 -18.31 7.31
CA GLY A 140 10.71 -17.04 6.61
C GLY A 140 9.35 -16.33 6.65
N ALA A 141 8.28 -17.03 6.30
CA ALA A 141 6.91 -16.51 6.34
C ALA A 141 6.45 -16.10 7.73
N ALA A 142 6.79 -16.90 8.76
CA ALA A 142 6.52 -16.55 10.16
C ALA A 142 7.25 -15.26 10.57
N GLN A 143 8.53 -15.15 10.21
CA GLN A 143 9.33 -13.96 10.50
C GLN A 143 8.81 -12.72 9.75
N ASP A 144 8.41 -12.88 8.49
CA ASP A 144 7.75 -11.82 7.71
C ASP A 144 6.51 -11.32 8.40
N CYS A 145 5.65 -12.23 8.84
CA CYS A 145 4.43 -11.81 9.50
C CYS A 145 4.69 -11.07 10.82
N LEU A 146 5.70 -11.46 11.60
CA LEU A 146 6.09 -10.73 12.81
C LEU A 146 6.58 -9.31 12.49
N GLU A 147 7.43 -9.15 11.47
CA GLU A 147 7.98 -7.85 11.06
C GLU A 147 6.87 -6.95 10.48
N LEU A 148 6.03 -7.50 9.60
CA LEU A 148 4.90 -6.79 8.98
C LEU A 148 3.84 -6.41 10.02
N HIS A 149 3.59 -7.26 11.03
CA HIS A 149 2.70 -6.94 12.14
C HIS A 149 3.23 -5.75 12.97
N ALA A 150 4.53 -5.73 13.25
CA ALA A 150 5.16 -4.59 13.93
C ALA A 150 5.06 -3.31 13.08
N ALA A 151 5.27 -3.40 11.76
CA ALA A 151 5.11 -2.28 10.83
C ALA A 151 3.66 -1.78 10.75
N THR A 152 2.67 -2.68 10.79
CA THR A 152 1.24 -2.34 10.89
C THR A 152 0.95 -1.58 12.17
N LEU A 153 1.43 -2.04 13.34
CA LEU A 153 1.27 -1.32 14.61
C LEU A 153 1.89 0.08 14.57
N ALA A 154 3.10 0.21 14.00
CA ALA A 154 3.77 1.50 13.83
C ALA A 154 2.95 2.45 12.95
N SER A 155 2.42 1.95 11.82
CA SER A 155 1.63 2.77 10.88
C SER A 155 0.31 3.24 11.50
N LEU A 156 -0.37 2.39 12.28
CA LEU A 156 -1.59 2.77 12.99
C LEU A 156 -1.31 3.78 14.10
N SER A 157 -0.24 3.58 14.87
CA SER A 157 0.19 4.52 15.88
C SER A 157 0.52 5.87 15.26
N ARG A 158 1.21 5.89 14.11
CA ARG A 158 1.57 7.13 13.41
C ARG A 158 0.35 7.85 12.84
N SER A 159 -0.58 7.09 12.25
CA SER A 159 -1.87 7.63 11.82
C SER A 159 -2.62 8.30 12.99
N ALA A 160 -2.53 7.74 14.20
CA ALA A 160 -3.23 8.28 15.37
C ALA A 160 -2.57 9.54 15.90
N SER A 161 -1.23 9.61 15.88
CA SER A 161 -0.52 10.84 16.23
C SER A 161 -0.79 11.95 15.23
N LEU A 162 -0.78 11.64 13.92
CA LEU A 162 -1.04 12.61 12.86
C LEU A 162 -2.45 13.21 12.94
N LEU A 163 -3.46 12.38 13.24
CA LEU A 163 -4.83 12.87 13.45
C LEU A 163 -4.98 13.69 14.75
N ALA A 164 -4.16 13.42 15.77
CA ALA A 164 -4.21 14.17 17.03
C ALA A 164 -3.56 15.57 16.92
N SER A 165 -2.60 15.73 16.00
CA SER A 165 -1.91 17.00 15.71
C SER A 165 -1.88 17.24 14.19
N PRO A 166 -2.92 17.89 13.62
CA PRO A 166 -3.16 17.93 12.17
C PRO A 166 -2.19 18.80 11.34
N GLY A 167 -0.90 18.82 11.67
CA GLY A 167 0.13 19.59 10.94
C GLY A 167 0.68 18.92 9.68
N GLU A 168 0.84 17.59 9.68
CA GLU A 168 1.46 16.83 8.56
C GLU A 168 0.46 16.27 7.53
N GLY A 169 -0.81 16.71 7.58
CA GLY A 169 -1.77 16.50 6.51
C GLY A 169 -2.35 15.08 6.40
N LEU A 170 -3.60 15.00 5.97
CA LEU A 170 -4.34 13.76 5.71
C LEU A 170 -3.63 12.77 4.78
N PRO A 171 -2.86 13.19 3.74
CA PRO A 171 -2.18 12.24 2.85
C PRO A 171 -1.26 11.26 3.59
N ALA A 172 -0.53 11.73 4.61
CA ALA A 172 0.33 10.87 5.43
C ALA A 172 -0.48 9.84 6.21
N VAL A 173 -1.65 10.23 6.76
CA VAL A 173 -2.58 9.29 7.43
C VAL A 173 -3.02 8.22 6.45
N ARG A 174 -3.45 8.60 5.23
CA ARG A 174 -3.90 7.64 4.21
C ARG A 174 -2.78 6.69 3.79
N ALA A 175 -1.57 7.19 3.59
CA ALA A 175 -0.40 6.38 3.23
C ALA A 175 -0.08 5.32 4.30
N HIS A 176 -0.08 5.70 5.60
CA HIS A 176 0.11 4.75 6.69
C HIS A 176 -1.01 3.72 6.81
N LEU A 177 -2.25 4.14 6.60
CA LEU A 177 -3.40 3.26 6.65
C LEU A 177 -3.36 2.19 5.52
N ALA A 178 -3.07 2.61 4.28
CA ALA A 178 -2.88 1.70 3.16
C ALA A 178 -1.67 0.76 3.40
N ALA A 179 -0.55 1.28 3.90
CA ALA A 179 0.60 0.43 4.23
C ALA A 179 0.28 -0.64 5.28
N ALA A 180 -0.60 -0.34 6.24
CA ALA A 180 -1.03 -1.29 7.25
C ALA A 180 -1.88 -2.44 6.64
N LEU A 181 -2.67 -2.15 5.60
CA LEU A 181 -3.41 -3.16 4.83
C LEU A 181 -2.46 -4.00 3.97
N ALA A 182 -1.56 -3.37 3.22
CA ALA A 182 -0.52 -4.04 2.43
C ALA A 182 0.34 -4.99 3.28
N ASN A 183 0.81 -4.54 4.46
CA ASN A 183 1.58 -5.36 5.38
C ASN A 183 0.82 -6.62 5.82
N LYS A 184 -0.46 -6.47 6.14
CA LYS A 184 -1.31 -7.59 6.54
C LYS A 184 -1.52 -8.57 5.40
N ALA A 185 -1.81 -8.05 4.20
CA ALA A 185 -1.99 -8.83 2.99
C ALA A 185 -0.74 -9.67 2.69
N THR A 186 0.45 -9.06 2.71
CA THR A 186 1.74 -9.75 2.51
C THR A 186 2.02 -10.80 3.58
N CYS A 187 1.72 -10.54 4.85
CA CYS A 187 1.83 -11.55 5.91
C CYS A 187 0.99 -12.80 5.56
N LEU A 188 -0.29 -12.60 5.18
CA LEU A 188 -1.20 -13.69 4.88
C LEU A 188 -0.75 -14.49 3.65
N ASP A 189 -0.34 -13.83 2.57
CA ASP A 189 0.17 -14.49 1.37
C ASP A 189 1.39 -15.37 1.67
N GLY A 190 2.33 -14.85 2.48
CA GLY A 190 3.52 -15.60 2.88
C GLY A 190 3.18 -16.85 3.69
N LEU A 191 2.20 -16.74 4.59
CA LEU A 191 1.76 -17.86 5.43
C LEU A 191 1.01 -18.93 4.63
N ASP A 192 0.11 -18.52 3.73
CA ASP A 192 -0.64 -19.42 2.85
C ASP A 192 0.30 -20.15 1.89
N GLY A 193 1.30 -19.45 1.33
CA GLY A 193 2.33 -20.03 0.47
C GLY A 193 3.26 -21.01 1.19
N ALA A 194 3.45 -20.86 2.50
CA ALA A 194 4.35 -21.71 3.28
C ALA A 194 3.66 -22.93 3.94
N ALA A 195 2.35 -22.88 4.19
CA ALA A 195 1.55 -24.02 4.65
C ALA A 195 0.04 -23.77 4.46
N PRO A 196 -0.69 -24.60 3.69
CA PRO A 196 -2.15 -24.58 3.69
C PRO A 196 -2.66 -25.26 4.96
N SER A 197 -2.60 -24.57 6.10
CA SER A 197 -3.11 -25.09 7.37
C SER A 197 -4.23 -24.20 7.91
N SER A 198 -5.44 -24.76 7.95
CA SER A 198 -6.69 -24.14 8.40
C SER A 198 -6.66 -23.54 9.81
N GLY A 199 -5.59 -23.79 10.59
CA GLY A 199 -5.42 -23.26 11.94
C GLY A 199 -4.95 -21.81 12.00
N LEU A 200 -4.28 -21.30 10.95
CA LEU A 200 -3.83 -19.91 10.91
C LEU A 200 -4.91 -18.96 10.38
N LEU A 201 -5.89 -19.49 9.64
CA LEU A 201 -7.16 -18.82 9.35
C LEU A 201 -7.92 -18.41 10.62
N ALA A 202 -7.65 -19.02 11.79
CA ALA A 202 -8.23 -18.59 13.06
C ALA A 202 -7.71 -17.22 13.52
N LEU A 203 -6.53 -16.77 13.05
CA LEU A 203 -6.06 -15.39 13.21
C LEU A 203 -6.73 -14.41 12.23
N GLY A 204 -7.22 -14.92 11.09
CA GLY A 204 -8.07 -14.16 10.15
C GLY A 204 -9.58 -14.19 10.48
N GLY A 205 -10.02 -15.15 11.31
CA GLY A 205 -11.44 -15.47 11.57
C GLY A 205 -12.02 -14.94 12.88
N GLY A 206 -11.26 -14.20 13.69
CA GLY A 206 -11.83 -13.36 14.72
C GLY A 206 -12.30 -12.05 14.09
N GLY A 207 -13.53 -11.59 14.36
CA GLY A 207 -14.17 -10.39 13.80
C GLY A 207 -13.40 -9.05 13.94
N SER A 208 -12.15 -9.09 14.38
CA SER A 208 -11.19 -8.00 14.47
C SER A 208 -10.43 -7.70 13.15
N ALA A 209 -10.31 -8.69 12.26
CA ALA A 209 -9.61 -8.53 10.98
C ALA A 209 -10.46 -7.82 9.91
N ALA A 210 -11.77 -8.07 9.90
CA ALA A 210 -12.76 -7.34 9.09
C ALA A 210 -13.04 -5.95 9.68
N SER A 211 -12.97 -5.79 11.00
CA SER A 211 -13.11 -4.48 11.66
C SER A 211 -11.95 -3.53 11.35
N PHE A 212 -10.77 -4.07 11.03
CA PHE A 212 -9.56 -3.30 10.69
C PHE A 212 -9.69 -2.57 9.35
N ALA A 213 -10.02 -3.31 8.27
CA ALA A 213 -10.23 -2.72 6.94
C ALA A 213 -11.43 -1.77 6.94
N ALA A 214 -12.50 -2.11 7.66
CA ALA A 214 -13.70 -1.28 7.79
C ALA A 214 -13.48 0.09 8.44
N ALA A 215 -12.70 0.13 9.53
CA ALA A 215 -12.44 1.36 10.27
C ALA A 215 -11.53 2.30 9.46
N VAL A 216 -10.55 1.73 8.77
CA VAL A 216 -9.60 2.45 7.91
C VAL A 216 -10.28 2.97 6.63
N ALA A 217 -11.05 2.12 5.95
CA ALA A 217 -11.84 2.48 4.77
C ALA A 217 -12.80 3.64 5.02
N ASN A 218 -13.45 3.68 6.19
CA ASN A 218 -14.40 4.72 6.53
C ASN A 218 -13.76 6.10 6.73
N ILE A 219 -12.58 6.14 7.38
CA ILE A 219 -11.83 7.36 7.67
C ILE A 219 -11.36 8.02 6.37
N ILE A 220 -11.00 7.22 5.37
CA ILE A 220 -10.51 7.68 4.07
C ILE A 220 -11.67 8.23 3.20
N HIS A 221 -12.83 7.56 3.17
CA HIS A 221 -13.95 7.90 2.27
C HIS A 221 -14.76 9.15 2.69
N HIS A 222 -15.01 9.38 3.99
CA HIS A 222 -15.90 10.48 4.44
C HIS A 222 -15.24 11.86 4.52
N ASN A 223 -13.91 11.92 4.40
CA ASN A 223 -13.15 13.17 4.47
C ASN A 223 -12.64 13.63 3.09
N ARG A 224 -13.09 13.00 1.99
CA ARG A 224 -12.73 13.40 0.62
C ARG A 224 -13.33 14.76 0.20
N ARG A 225 -14.40 15.23 0.87
CA ARG A 225 -15.21 16.37 0.40
C ARG A 225 -15.56 17.41 1.48
N LEU A 226 -14.96 17.33 2.67
CA LEU A 226 -15.16 18.28 3.77
C LEU A 226 -13.85 18.97 4.19
N LEU A 227 -12.79 18.80 3.38
CA LEU A 227 -11.43 19.30 3.60
C LEU A 227 -10.78 19.81 2.30
N ASP A 228 -11.59 20.02 1.24
CA ASP A 228 -11.25 20.98 0.18
C ASP A 228 -11.63 22.34 0.76
N ASP A 229 -10.69 23.02 1.40
CA ASP A 229 -10.80 24.47 1.47
C ASP A 229 -10.48 24.98 0.06
N ASP A 230 -11.47 25.62 -0.57
CA ASP A 230 -11.28 26.51 -1.71
C ASP A 230 -10.29 27.61 -1.28
N ASP A 231 -8.99 27.36 -1.37
CA ASP A 231 -7.99 28.42 -1.31
C ASP A 231 -7.95 29.08 -2.68
N ASN A 232 -8.88 30.03 -2.79
CA ASN A 232 -8.98 31.08 -3.78
C ASN A 232 -7.60 31.66 -4.10
N ASP A 233 -7.17 31.48 -5.35
CA ASP A 233 -5.97 32.07 -5.93
C ASP A 233 -5.95 33.59 -5.72
N ASP A 234 -5.09 34.08 -4.84
CA ASP A 234 -4.61 35.46 -4.90
C ASP A 234 -3.10 35.44 -5.12
N TYR A 235 -2.77 35.20 -6.39
CA TYR A 235 -1.44 35.34 -6.96
C TYR A 235 -1.00 36.80 -6.84
N ASN A 236 -0.16 37.12 -5.86
CA ASN A 236 0.58 38.37 -5.84
C ASN A 236 2.07 38.09 -6.04
N GLY A 237 2.51 38.21 -7.30
CA GLY A 237 3.92 38.16 -7.68
C GLY A 237 4.70 39.30 -7.03
N GLY A 238 5.58 38.93 -6.11
CA GLY A 238 6.66 39.77 -5.61
C GLY A 238 7.99 39.15 -6.03
N ASN A 239 8.63 39.74 -7.04
CA ASN A 239 10.06 39.61 -7.26
C ASN A 239 10.77 40.14 -6.02
N ASP A 240 11.48 39.29 -5.29
CA ASP A 240 12.59 39.71 -4.44
C ASP A 240 13.78 38.78 -4.71
N ASP A 241 14.65 39.29 -5.59
CA ASP A 241 16.06 38.91 -5.67
C ASP A 241 16.72 39.27 -4.33
N ASP A 242 16.84 38.31 -3.42
CA ASP A 242 17.72 38.45 -2.25
C ASP A 242 18.63 37.22 -2.09
N ASP A 243 19.76 37.36 -2.78
CA ASP A 243 20.99 36.61 -2.60
C ASP A 243 21.53 36.83 -1.17
N ASN A 244 21.13 35.96 -0.23
CA ASN A 244 21.73 35.94 1.11
C ASN A 244 22.22 34.53 1.46
N SER A 245 23.43 34.25 0.98
CA SER A 245 24.36 33.26 1.51
C SER A 245 24.51 33.40 3.04
N ASN A 246 23.67 32.67 3.78
CA ASN A 246 23.95 32.28 5.16
C ASN A 246 23.82 30.76 5.30
N ASN A 247 24.92 30.12 4.93
CA ASN A 247 25.25 28.72 5.17
C ASN A 247 25.22 28.41 6.69
N SER A 248 24.05 28.08 7.23
CA SER A 248 23.94 27.30 8.45
C SER A 248 24.01 25.82 8.06
N GLY A 249 25.22 25.26 8.07
CA GLY A 249 25.52 23.91 7.63
C GLY A 249 24.57 22.87 8.22
N GLU A 250 23.67 22.37 7.38
CA GLU A 250 22.89 21.18 7.65
C GLU A 250 23.88 20.02 7.76
N ASN A 251 23.92 19.36 8.92
CA ASN A 251 24.97 18.43 9.32
C ASN A 251 24.82 17.10 8.53
N THR A 252 25.07 17.12 7.21
CA THR A 252 24.94 15.97 6.32
C THR A 252 26.06 14.97 6.63
N VAL A 253 25.69 13.80 7.14
CA VAL A 253 26.65 12.72 7.39
C VAL A 253 26.94 12.03 6.07
N VAL A 254 28.21 12.01 5.64
CA VAL A 254 28.63 11.30 4.42
C VAL A 254 29.45 10.07 4.81
N ILE A 255 28.97 8.89 4.43
CA ILE A 255 29.64 7.60 4.62
C ILE A 255 30.06 7.08 3.25
N THR A 256 31.34 6.80 3.05
CA THR A 256 31.86 6.24 1.79
C THR A 256 32.05 4.73 1.89
N VAL A 257 31.55 4.00 0.90
CA VAL A 257 31.73 2.56 0.75
C VAL A 257 32.61 2.31 -0.47
N ALA A 258 33.72 1.59 -0.30
CA ALA A 258 34.60 1.24 -1.41
C ALA A 258 35.22 -0.15 -1.21
N LYS A 259 35.09 -1.03 -2.21
CA LYS A 259 35.59 -2.41 -2.12
C LYS A 259 37.11 -2.50 -1.98
N ASP A 260 37.83 -1.56 -2.57
CA ASP A 260 39.29 -1.47 -2.52
C ASP A 260 39.84 -1.02 -1.14
N GLY A 261 38.96 -0.66 -0.20
CA GLY A 261 39.32 -0.19 1.13
C GLY A 261 39.67 1.30 1.21
N SER A 262 39.44 2.08 0.14
CA SER A 262 39.62 3.54 0.14
C SER A 262 38.50 4.32 0.84
N GLY A 263 37.38 3.65 1.15
CA GLY A 263 36.21 4.21 1.85
C GLY A 263 36.21 3.96 3.36
N ASN A 264 35.17 4.41 4.04
CA ASN A 264 34.93 4.15 5.46
C ASN A 264 34.56 2.68 5.72
N TYR A 265 33.80 2.07 4.79
CA TYR A 265 33.36 0.68 4.86
C TYR A 265 33.61 -0.05 3.53
N ARG A 266 33.60 -1.39 3.57
CA ARG A 266 33.76 -2.22 2.36
C ARG A 266 32.44 -2.72 1.81
N THR A 267 31.40 -2.77 2.64
CA THR A 267 30.06 -3.22 2.26
C THR A 267 29.03 -2.13 2.50
N VAL A 268 27.92 -2.20 1.77
CA VAL A 268 26.80 -1.25 1.91
C VAL A 268 26.05 -1.51 3.21
N GLY A 269 25.87 -2.77 3.60
CA GLY A 269 25.25 -3.15 4.87
C GLY A 269 25.95 -2.59 6.11
N GLU A 270 27.29 -2.55 6.13
CA GLU A 270 28.06 -1.92 7.21
C GLU A 270 27.78 -0.42 7.30
N ALA A 271 27.72 0.27 6.16
CA ALA A 271 27.43 1.71 6.12
C ALA A 271 26.00 2.02 6.58
N VAL A 272 25.02 1.21 6.18
CA VAL A 272 23.62 1.33 6.66
C VAL A 272 23.57 1.09 8.18
N ALA A 273 24.25 0.07 8.68
CA ALA A 273 24.31 -0.22 10.11
C ALA A 273 24.92 0.94 10.92
N ALA A 274 25.94 1.60 10.36
CA ALA A 274 26.64 2.72 10.98
C ALA A 274 25.87 4.06 10.95
N ALA A 275 24.95 4.23 10.00
CA ALA A 275 24.15 5.45 9.91
C ALA A 275 23.34 5.71 11.21
N PRO A 276 23.08 6.96 11.62
CA PRO A 276 22.29 7.22 12.82
C PRO A 276 20.85 6.69 12.72
N ASN A 277 20.28 6.27 13.85
CA ASN A 277 18.88 5.84 13.91
C ASN A 277 17.95 7.06 14.06
N ASN A 278 16.78 7.02 13.40
CA ASN A 278 15.73 8.03 13.47
C ASN A 278 16.25 9.46 13.23
N SER A 279 17.20 9.60 12.30
CA SER A 279 17.80 10.88 11.97
C SER A 279 16.80 11.76 11.24
N ALA A 280 16.60 12.98 11.72
CA ALA A 280 15.92 14.03 10.96
C ALA A 280 16.80 14.54 9.79
N ALA A 281 18.13 14.50 9.96
CA ALA A 281 19.08 14.91 8.93
C ALA A 281 19.37 13.77 7.94
N ARG A 282 19.65 14.15 6.68
CA ARG A 282 20.05 13.23 5.61
C ARG A 282 21.41 12.58 5.91
N THR A 283 21.48 11.25 5.83
CA THR A 283 22.74 10.51 5.81
C THR A 283 23.01 9.99 4.39
N VAL A 284 24.08 10.46 3.77
CA VAL A 284 24.48 10.09 2.41
C VAL A 284 25.48 8.94 2.46
N ILE A 285 25.09 7.78 1.94
CA ILE A 285 25.96 6.63 1.73
C ILE A 285 26.44 6.65 0.28
N ARG A 286 27.69 7.09 0.05
CA ARG A 286 28.33 7.10 -1.27
C ARG A 286 28.96 5.74 -1.55
N VAL A 287 28.51 5.04 -2.57
CA VAL A 287 29.00 3.70 -2.93
C VAL A 287 29.81 3.78 -4.21
N ARG A 288 31.11 3.55 -4.09
CA ARG A 288 32.03 3.59 -5.22
C ARG A 288 31.70 2.54 -6.28
N ALA A 289 32.24 2.73 -7.49
CA ALA A 289 32.12 1.76 -8.57
C ALA A 289 32.57 0.35 -8.11
N GLY A 290 31.79 -0.66 -8.48
CA GLY A 290 32.00 -2.05 -8.11
C GLY A 290 30.70 -2.84 -8.06
N THR A 291 30.83 -4.17 -8.08
CA THR A 291 29.71 -5.10 -7.87
C THR A 291 29.75 -5.64 -6.45
N TYR A 292 28.78 -5.31 -5.62
CA TYR A 292 28.65 -5.65 -4.21
C TYR A 292 27.69 -6.83 -4.04
N GLU A 293 28.23 -8.00 -3.69
CA GLU A 293 27.47 -9.23 -3.48
C GLU A 293 26.99 -9.31 -2.03
N GLU A 294 25.81 -8.74 -1.77
CA GLU A 294 25.21 -8.66 -0.44
C GLU A 294 23.69 -8.49 -0.53
N ASN A 295 22.97 -9.04 0.45
CA ASN A 295 21.58 -8.70 0.68
C ASN A 295 21.53 -7.63 1.78
N VAL A 296 20.99 -6.44 1.48
CA VAL A 296 20.95 -5.29 2.38
C VAL A 296 19.52 -4.98 2.79
N GLU A 297 19.31 -4.69 4.06
CA GLU A 297 18.06 -4.15 4.58
C GLU A 297 18.31 -2.76 5.18
N VAL A 298 17.53 -1.76 4.78
CA VAL A 298 17.42 -0.46 5.45
C VAL A 298 16.20 -0.54 6.38
N PRO A 299 16.37 -0.84 7.67
CA PRO A 299 15.25 -1.07 8.57
C PRO A 299 14.47 0.23 8.87
N PRO A 300 13.25 0.14 9.42
CA PRO A 300 12.37 1.31 9.63
C PRO A 300 12.97 2.45 10.44
N TYR A 301 13.86 2.13 11.38
CA TYR A 301 14.53 3.11 12.23
C TYR A 301 15.76 3.76 11.58
N LYS A 302 16.10 3.44 10.32
CA LYS A 302 17.15 4.11 9.52
C LYS A 302 16.48 5.06 8.53
N THR A 303 15.96 6.18 9.04
CA THR A 303 15.28 7.21 8.25
C THR A 303 16.26 8.10 7.48
N ASN A 304 15.80 8.72 6.39
CA ASN A 304 16.54 9.73 5.62
C ASN A 304 17.92 9.26 5.12
N ILE A 305 18.03 8.00 4.71
CA ILE A 305 19.22 7.48 4.03
C ILE A 305 19.17 7.86 2.55
N ALA A 306 20.26 8.41 2.03
CA ALA A 306 20.48 8.62 0.59
C ALA A 306 21.63 7.74 0.09
N LEU A 307 21.33 6.74 -0.73
CA LEU A 307 22.30 5.87 -1.37
C LEU A 307 22.72 6.46 -2.73
N VAL A 308 24.00 6.77 -2.90
CA VAL A 308 24.52 7.44 -4.12
C VAL A 308 25.64 6.61 -4.71
N GLY A 309 25.42 6.00 -5.88
CA GLY A 309 26.46 5.29 -6.62
C GLY A 309 27.31 6.21 -7.50
N ASP A 310 28.37 5.66 -8.09
CA ASP A 310 29.20 6.35 -9.09
C ASP A 310 28.60 6.25 -10.51
N GLY A 311 27.43 5.61 -10.67
CA GLY A 311 26.73 5.45 -11.95
C GLY A 311 25.95 4.14 -12.01
N ARG A 312 24.77 4.13 -12.64
CA ARG A 312 23.91 2.94 -12.79
C ARG A 312 24.67 1.72 -13.31
N GLY A 313 25.53 1.89 -14.31
CA GLY A 313 26.35 0.81 -14.87
C GLY A 313 27.68 0.54 -14.14
N ALA A 314 28.04 1.37 -13.16
CA ALA A 314 29.31 1.31 -12.44
C ALA A 314 29.18 0.73 -11.03
N THR A 315 28.09 1.05 -10.33
CA THR A 315 27.81 0.59 -8.97
C THR A 315 26.62 -0.37 -8.98
N VAL A 316 26.85 -1.62 -8.63
CA VAL A 316 25.82 -2.68 -8.62
C VAL A 316 25.78 -3.35 -7.26
N ILE A 317 24.61 -3.48 -6.65
CA ILE A 317 24.36 -4.33 -5.48
C ILE A 317 23.57 -5.55 -5.95
N THR A 318 24.09 -6.76 -5.71
CA THR A 318 23.58 -7.99 -6.32
C THR A 318 23.39 -9.12 -5.31
N GLY A 319 22.33 -9.90 -5.51
CA GLY A 319 21.98 -11.10 -4.75
C GLY A 319 21.27 -12.12 -5.63
N SER A 320 20.85 -13.25 -5.06
CA SER A 320 20.25 -14.36 -5.82
C SER A 320 19.20 -15.17 -5.05
N ARG A 321 18.61 -14.59 -4.00
CA ARG A 321 17.55 -15.26 -3.22
C ARG A 321 16.29 -15.40 -4.07
N SER A 322 15.60 -16.53 -3.93
CA SER A 322 14.40 -16.83 -4.71
C SER A 322 13.42 -17.73 -3.98
N ALA A 323 12.17 -17.75 -4.45
CA ALA A 323 11.14 -18.66 -3.97
C ALA A 323 11.52 -20.13 -4.13
N ALA A 324 12.10 -20.50 -5.28
CA ALA A 324 12.57 -21.87 -5.52
C ALA A 324 13.65 -22.32 -4.53
N ASP A 325 14.41 -21.39 -3.95
CA ASP A 325 15.45 -21.66 -2.94
C ASP A 325 14.92 -21.56 -1.50
N GLY A 326 13.60 -21.51 -1.32
CA GLY A 326 12.93 -21.54 -0.02
C GLY A 326 12.84 -20.19 0.69
N TRP A 327 13.02 -19.08 -0.03
CA TRP A 327 12.74 -17.73 0.47
C TRP A 327 11.29 -17.34 0.20
N THR A 328 10.72 -16.51 1.04
CA THR A 328 9.48 -15.80 0.69
C THR A 328 9.79 -14.72 -0.35
N THR A 329 8.81 -14.32 -1.15
CA THR A 329 8.97 -13.18 -2.07
C THR A 329 9.46 -11.94 -1.32
N PHE A 330 8.88 -11.63 -0.15
CA PHE A 330 9.26 -10.49 0.68
C PHE A 330 10.74 -10.49 1.10
N ARG A 331 11.30 -11.64 1.53
CA ARG A 331 12.72 -11.77 1.93
C ARG A 331 13.67 -12.10 0.79
N SER A 332 13.17 -12.35 -0.42
CA SER A 332 14.01 -12.59 -1.59
C SER A 332 14.73 -11.32 -2.07
N ALA A 333 14.32 -10.15 -1.59
CA ALA A 333 14.90 -8.85 -1.94
C ALA A 333 16.44 -8.83 -1.79
N THR A 334 17.11 -8.39 -2.85
CA THR A 334 18.54 -8.06 -2.78
C THR A 334 18.75 -6.80 -1.95
N PHE A 335 17.93 -5.78 -2.19
CA PHE A 335 17.92 -4.55 -1.40
C PHE A 335 16.51 -4.29 -0.89
N GLY A 336 16.31 -4.36 0.43
CA GLY A 336 15.04 -4.06 1.08
C GLY A 336 15.09 -2.71 1.80
N VAL A 337 14.06 -1.89 1.60
CA VAL A 337 13.95 -0.55 2.18
C VAL A 337 12.68 -0.48 3.00
N SER A 338 12.81 -0.13 4.28
CA SER A 338 11.68 0.09 5.18
C SER A 338 11.79 1.43 5.94
N GLY A 339 12.93 2.14 5.81
CA GLY A 339 13.16 3.46 6.41
C GLY A 339 12.60 4.59 5.55
N GLU A 340 11.76 5.43 6.16
CA GLU A 340 11.13 6.60 5.53
C GLU A 340 12.13 7.62 4.98
N GLY A 341 11.75 8.27 3.88
CA GLY A 341 12.56 9.29 3.22
C GLY A 341 13.78 8.72 2.49
N PHE A 342 13.80 7.41 2.20
CA PHE A 342 14.90 6.79 1.50
C PHE A 342 15.07 7.36 0.08
N MET A 343 16.31 7.65 -0.29
CA MET A 343 16.66 8.05 -1.65
C MET A 343 17.73 7.13 -2.23
N ALA A 344 17.64 6.84 -3.52
CA ALA A 344 18.72 6.20 -4.27
C ALA A 344 19.00 6.96 -5.57
N ARG A 345 20.28 7.07 -5.94
CA ARG A 345 20.66 7.52 -7.28
C ARG A 345 21.89 6.80 -7.80
N ASP A 346 21.96 6.68 -9.12
CA ASP A 346 23.15 6.24 -9.84
C ASP A 346 23.66 4.85 -9.40
N VAL A 347 22.73 3.93 -9.09
CA VAL A 347 23.03 2.57 -8.58
C VAL A 347 22.10 1.53 -9.20
N THR A 348 22.59 0.31 -9.40
CA THR A 348 21.77 -0.83 -9.84
C THR A 348 21.56 -1.84 -8.71
N PHE A 349 20.31 -2.24 -8.50
CA PHE A 349 19.91 -3.36 -7.64
C PHE A 349 19.60 -4.56 -8.52
N ARG A 350 20.22 -5.71 -8.25
CA ARG A 350 20.15 -6.89 -9.12
C ARG A 350 19.83 -8.18 -8.36
N ASN A 351 18.89 -8.96 -8.86
CA ASN A 351 18.70 -10.35 -8.45
C ASN A 351 19.02 -11.30 -9.62
N THR A 352 20.03 -12.16 -9.44
CA THR A 352 20.55 -13.08 -10.47
C THR A 352 20.01 -14.50 -10.36
N ALA A 353 18.91 -14.75 -9.64
CA ALA A 353 18.36 -16.10 -9.49
C ALA A 353 17.97 -16.74 -10.84
N GLY A 354 17.39 -15.95 -11.75
CA GLY A 354 17.02 -16.38 -13.11
C GLY A 354 15.54 -16.73 -13.28
N ALA A 355 15.06 -16.77 -14.52
CA ALA A 355 13.63 -16.97 -14.86
C ALA A 355 13.03 -18.26 -14.27
N ALA A 356 13.82 -19.33 -14.16
CA ALA A 356 13.36 -20.63 -13.69
C ALA A 356 13.21 -20.72 -12.16
N LYS A 357 13.61 -19.68 -11.41
CA LYS A 357 13.61 -19.67 -9.95
C LYS A 357 12.33 -19.10 -9.30
N GLY A 358 11.34 -18.75 -10.11
CA GLY A 358 10.13 -18.10 -9.63
C GLY A 358 10.43 -16.69 -9.11
N GLN A 359 9.70 -16.26 -8.07
CA GLN A 359 9.82 -14.92 -7.49
C GLN A 359 11.21 -14.66 -6.93
N ALA A 360 11.85 -13.57 -7.35
CA ALA A 360 13.20 -13.21 -6.94
C ALA A 360 13.41 -11.68 -7.01
N VAL A 361 13.16 -11.01 -5.89
CA VAL A 361 13.11 -9.55 -5.83
C VAL A 361 14.50 -8.91 -5.88
N ALA A 362 14.67 -7.89 -6.71
CA ALA A 362 15.89 -7.08 -6.76
C ALA A 362 15.81 -5.91 -5.76
N LEU A 363 14.73 -5.13 -5.82
CA LEU A 363 14.46 -4.01 -4.92
C LEU A 363 13.07 -4.15 -4.30
N ARG A 364 12.99 -4.09 -2.97
CA ARG A 364 11.72 -3.96 -2.23
C ARG A 364 11.68 -2.62 -1.51
N VAL A 365 10.59 -1.87 -1.67
CA VAL A 365 10.38 -0.59 -0.99
C VAL A 365 9.07 -0.64 -0.20
N SER A 366 9.21 -0.54 1.12
CA SER A 366 8.15 -0.52 2.13
C SER A 366 8.28 0.76 2.99
N ALA A 367 8.59 1.89 2.34
CA ALA A 367 8.91 3.16 2.99
C ALA A 367 8.17 4.32 2.33
N ASP A 368 7.68 5.26 3.15
CA ASP A 368 7.04 6.48 2.66
C ASP A 368 8.06 7.51 2.19
N MET A 369 7.64 8.33 1.22
CA MET A 369 8.46 9.37 0.60
C MET A 369 9.81 8.80 0.09
N ALA A 370 9.75 7.62 -0.51
CA ALA A 370 10.92 6.95 -1.06
C ALA A 370 11.10 7.32 -2.54
N ALA A 371 12.31 7.72 -2.94
CA ALA A 371 12.60 8.12 -4.31
C ALA A 371 13.84 7.45 -4.90
N ALA A 372 13.80 7.12 -6.19
CA ALA A 372 14.93 6.58 -6.94
C ALA A 372 15.15 7.36 -8.25
N TYR A 373 16.38 7.80 -8.51
CA TYR A 373 16.74 8.58 -9.70
C TYR A 373 17.92 7.97 -10.47
N ARG A 374 17.73 7.65 -11.75
CA ARG A 374 18.73 6.98 -12.60
C ARG A 374 19.24 5.66 -12.00
N CYS A 375 18.34 4.91 -11.37
CA CYS A 375 18.65 3.60 -10.83
C CYS A 375 18.39 2.48 -11.85
N GLY A 376 19.04 1.34 -11.66
CA GLY A 376 18.73 0.09 -12.34
C GLY A 376 18.04 -0.88 -11.38
N VAL A 377 17.00 -1.57 -11.82
CA VAL A 377 16.38 -2.68 -11.10
C VAL A 377 16.32 -3.88 -12.03
N GLU A 378 17.20 -4.84 -11.80
CA GLU A 378 17.45 -5.95 -12.72
C GLU A 378 17.06 -7.29 -12.08
N GLY A 379 16.08 -7.98 -12.64
CA GLY A 379 15.62 -9.28 -12.17
C GLY A 379 14.96 -10.10 -13.27
N HIS A 380 14.14 -11.07 -12.87
CA HIS A 380 13.25 -11.79 -13.77
C HIS A 380 11.81 -11.64 -13.28
N GLN A 381 11.26 -12.65 -12.61
CA GLN A 381 9.95 -12.55 -11.98
C GLN A 381 10.04 -11.74 -10.68
N ASP A 382 9.11 -10.80 -10.48
CA ASP A 382 8.96 -9.96 -9.28
C ASP A 382 10.16 -9.02 -9.04
N ALA A 383 10.68 -8.33 -10.07
CA ALA A 383 11.92 -7.55 -9.97
C ALA A 383 11.84 -6.35 -9.01
N LEU A 384 10.82 -5.50 -9.17
CA LEU A 384 10.56 -4.34 -8.32
C LEU A 384 9.32 -4.56 -7.46
N TYR A 385 9.53 -4.76 -6.16
CA TYR A 385 8.46 -4.84 -5.19
C TYR A 385 8.18 -3.45 -4.59
N ALA A 386 7.33 -2.68 -5.27
CA ALA A 386 6.75 -1.43 -4.77
C ALA A 386 5.66 -1.77 -3.72
N HIS A 387 6.12 -2.22 -2.54
CA HIS A 387 5.29 -2.92 -1.56
C HIS A 387 4.19 -2.04 -0.96
N SER A 388 4.53 -0.88 -0.41
CA SER A 388 3.59 0.01 0.28
C SER A 388 4.09 1.46 0.35
N PHE A 389 3.20 2.38 0.74
CA PHE A 389 3.44 3.83 0.84
C PHE A 389 3.64 4.55 -0.49
N ARG A 390 4.00 5.85 -0.43
CA ARG A 390 4.22 6.73 -1.58
C ARG A 390 5.65 6.62 -2.08
N GLN A 391 5.82 6.40 -3.39
CA GLN A 391 7.11 6.11 -4.02
C GLN A 391 7.24 6.81 -5.37
N PHE A 392 8.44 7.29 -5.68
CA PHE A 392 8.75 7.93 -6.96
C PHE A 392 9.99 7.33 -7.61
N TYR A 393 9.89 6.98 -8.89
CA TYR A 393 10.98 6.44 -9.69
C TYR A 393 11.16 7.31 -10.93
N ARG A 394 12.31 7.98 -11.08
CA ARG A 394 12.62 8.85 -12.21
C ARG A 394 13.81 8.33 -13.00
N GLU A 395 13.68 8.25 -14.33
CA GLU A 395 14.78 7.85 -15.23
C GLU A 395 15.41 6.49 -14.87
N CYS A 396 14.63 5.63 -14.23
CA CYS A 396 15.06 4.30 -13.83
C CYS A 396 14.88 3.31 -14.99
N ALA A 397 15.71 2.27 -15.01
CA ALA A 397 15.52 1.13 -15.92
C ALA A 397 15.14 -0.08 -15.08
N VAL A 398 13.96 -0.65 -15.33
CA VAL A 398 13.44 -1.83 -14.62
C VAL A 398 13.31 -2.96 -15.64
N SER A 399 14.05 -4.04 -15.44
CA SER A 399 14.11 -5.17 -16.37
C SER A 399 13.76 -6.50 -15.71
N GLY A 400 12.96 -7.32 -16.39
CA GLY A 400 12.46 -8.59 -15.86
C GLY A 400 11.34 -9.17 -16.73
N THR A 401 10.56 -10.10 -16.21
CA THR A 401 9.64 -10.93 -17.00
C THR A 401 8.20 -10.87 -16.49
N VAL A 402 7.88 -11.72 -15.51
CA VAL A 402 6.54 -11.84 -14.92
C VAL A 402 6.44 -10.86 -13.74
N ASP A 403 5.38 -10.06 -13.71
CA ASP A 403 5.08 -9.12 -12.62
C ASP A 403 6.26 -8.19 -12.31
N LEU A 404 6.79 -7.55 -13.36
CA LEU A 404 8.01 -6.74 -13.33
C LEU A 404 8.00 -5.69 -12.19
N VAL A 405 6.89 -4.96 -12.07
CA VAL A 405 6.58 -4.04 -10.97
C VAL A 405 5.32 -4.54 -10.27
N PHE A 406 5.40 -4.83 -8.98
CA PHE A 406 4.28 -5.39 -8.23
C PHE A 406 4.21 -4.88 -6.79
N GLY A 407 3.05 -5.01 -6.18
CA GLY A 407 2.77 -4.54 -4.82
C GLY A 407 1.61 -3.56 -4.72
N ASP A 408 1.51 -2.87 -3.59
CA ASP A 408 0.38 -2.01 -3.23
C ASP A 408 0.82 -0.60 -2.81
N ALA A 409 1.95 -0.13 -3.34
CA ALA A 409 2.34 1.27 -3.18
C ALA A 409 1.43 2.21 -3.99
N ALA A 410 1.39 3.48 -3.57
CA ALA A 410 1.13 4.58 -4.49
C ALA A 410 2.46 4.92 -5.16
N ALA A 411 2.68 4.45 -6.39
CA ALA A 411 3.97 4.56 -7.06
C ALA A 411 3.85 5.22 -8.43
N VAL A 412 4.64 6.27 -8.65
CA VAL A 412 4.80 6.89 -9.96
C VAL A 412 6.16 6.51 -10.53
N LEU A 413 6.15 5.88 -11.70
CA LEU A 413 7.33 5.65 -12.51
C LEU A 413 7.29 6.66 -13.64
N GLN A 414 8.23 7.61 -13.66
CA GLN A 414 8.27 8.70 -14.60
C GLN A 414 9.55 8.69 -15.43
N ALA A 415 9.44 8.88 -16.75
CA ALA A 415 10.60 8.86 -17.65
C ALA A 415 11.44 7.58 -17.54
N CYS A 416 10.83 6.46 -17.13
CA CYS A 416 11.51 5.19 -16.90
C CYS A 416 11.47 4.29 -18.12
N GLU A 417 12.40 3.33 -18.17
CA GLU A 417 12.41 2.24 -19.15
C GLU A 417 11.94 0.94 -18.49
N LEU A 418 10.84 0.38 -19.00
CA LEU A 418 10.31 -0.93 -18.61
C LEU A 418 10.72 -1.96 -19.67
N VAL A 419 11.68 -2.81 -19.32
CA VAL A 419 12.36 -3.71 -20.26
C VAL A 419 11.90 -5.15 -20.03
N ALA A 420 11.09 -5.67 -20.95
CA ALA A 420 10.61 -7.04 -20.91
C ALA A 420 11.70 -8.03 -21.37
N GLY A 421 12.12 -8.92 -20.46
CA GLY A 421 13.14 -9.93 -20.66
C GLY A 421 12.61 -11.23 -21.28
N ALA A 422 13.49 -12.22 -21.45
CA ALA A 422 13.13 -13.56 -21.92
C ALA A 422 12.54 -14.39 -20.77
N PRO A 423 11.23 -14.72 -20.78
CA PRO A 423 10.65 -15.55 -19.74
C PRO A 423 10.94 -17.03 -19.97
N VAL A 424 10.55 -17.88 -19.02
CA VAL A 424 10.50 -19.33 -19.27
C VAL A 424 9.50 -19.60 -20.40
N ALA A 425 9.81 -20.54 -21.30
CA ALA A 425 8.91 -20.90 -22.40
C ALA A 425 7.49 -21.22 -21.89
N GLY A 426 6.48 -20.59 -22.51
CA GLY A 426 5.08 -20.72 -22.12
C GLY A 426 4.58 -19.70 -21.09
N GLN A 427 5.47 -18.92 -20.46
CA GLN A 427 5.09 -17.77 -19.64
C GLN A 427 4.88 -16.52 -20.50
N SER A 428 4.03 -15.63 -20.01
CA SER A 428 3.86 -14.27 -20.55
C SER A 428 4.63 -13.28 -19.71
N ASN A 429 5.18 -12.25 -20.34
CA ASN A 429 5.68 -11.09 -19.62
C ASN A 429 4.50 -10.22 -19.15
N VAL A 430 4.62 -9.67 -17.95
CA VAL A 430 3.61 -8.78 -17.38
C VAL A 430 4.31 -7.64 -16.66
N LEU A 431 4.07 -6.41 -17.10
CA LEU A 431 4.82 -5.26 -16.59
C LEU A 431 4.36 -4.83 -15.20
N THR A 432 3.05 -4.90 -14.93
CA THR A 432 2.50 -4.51 -13.63
C THR A 432 1.60 -5.58 -13.01
N ALA A 433 1.73 -5.79 -11.71
CA ALA A 433 0.81 -6.61 -10.91
C ALA A 433 0.43 -5.87 -9.63
N GLN A 434 -0.53 -4.96 -9.76
CA GLN A 434 -0.94 -4.09 -8.66
C GLN A 434 -1.89 -4.82 -7.69
N ALA A 435 -1.68 -4.60 -6.40
CA ALA A 435 -2.21 -5.42 -5.31
C ALA A 435 -3.23 -4.71 -4.42
N ARG A 436 -3.92 -3.68 -4.90
CA ARG A 436 -4.93 -2.96 -4.11
C ARG A 436 -6.09 -3.87 -3.75
N GLY A 437 -6.27 -4.09 -2.45
CA GLY A 437 -7.22 -5.05 -1.89
C GLY A 437 -8.56 -4.44 -1.51
N ASP A 438 -8.59 -3.14 -1.24
CA ASP A 438 -9.75 -2.38 -0.79
C ASP A 438 -9.92 -1.10 -1.64
N PRO A 439 -11.15 -0.76 -2.09
CA PRO A 439 -11.37 0.40 -2.95
C PRO A 439 -11.06 1.74 -2.28
N ASN A 440 -10.93 1.76 -0.94
CA ASN A 440 -10.65 2.96 -0.17
C ASN A 440 -9.15 3.17 0.05
N GLU A 441 -8.29 2.32 -0.51
CA GLU A 441 -6.86 2.56 -0.54
C GLU A 441 -6.52 3.55 -1.64
N ASP A 442 -5.80 4.62 -1.27
CA ASP A 442 -5.25 5.61 -2.20
C ASP A 442 -3.92 5.09 -2.81
N THR A 443 -3.87 3.81 -3.20
CA THR A 443 -2.70 3.13 -3.80
C THR A 443 -2.92 2.86 -5.28
N GLY A 444 -1.85 2.67 -6.03
CA GLY A 444 -1.94 2.48 -7.47
C GLY A 444 -0.60 2.73 -8.16
N PHE A 445 -0.47 2.23 -9.38
CA PHE A 445 0.71 2.47 -10.20
C PHE A 445 0.39 3.47 -11.32
N SER A 446 1.28 4.44 -11.49
CA SER A 446 1.28 5.37 -12.62
C SER A 446 2.55 5.17 -13.42
N VAL A 447 2.43 4.60 -14.60
CA VAL A 447 3.52 4.48 -15.59
C VAL A 447 3.39 5.68 -16.52
N HIS A 448 4.17 6.72 -16.26
CA HIS A 448 4.00 8.05 -16.85
C HIS A 448 5.23 8.44 -17.68
N ASN A 449 5.02 8.83 -18.94
CA ASN A 449 6.11 9.24 -19.83
C ASN A 449 7.23 8.18 -19.92
N CYS A 450 6.87 6.91 -19.88
CA CYS A 450 7.81 5.79 -19.86
C CYS A 450 8.00 5.18 -21.24
N THR A 451 9.03 4.36 -21.37
CA THR A 451 9.31 3.57 -22.58
C THR A 451 9.20 2.09 -22.26
N VAL A 452 8.32 1.38 -22.96
CA VAL A 452 8.10 -0.07 -22.83
C VAL A 452 8.73 -0.78 -24.02
N VAL A 453 9.74 -1.61 -23.78
CA VAL A 453 10.54 -2.26 -24.84
C VAL A 453 10.91 -3.70 -24.50
N ALA A 454 11.28 -4.47 -25.53
CA ALA A 454 11.84 -5.80 -25.37
C ALA A 454 13.34 -5.71 -25.11
N SER A 455 13.86 -6.55 -24.21
CA SER A 455 15.30 -6.68 -24.03
C SER A 455 15.96 -7.26 -25.29
N PRO A 456 17.23 -6.93 -25.56
CA PRO A 456 17.98 -7.58 -26.63
C PRO A 456 18.00 -9.11 -26.50
N GLU A 457 18.02 -9.63 -25.27
CA GLU A 457 17.95 -11.06 -24.99
C GLU A 457 16.62 -11.67 -25.42
N LEU A 458 15.48 -11.03 -25.12
CA LEU A 458 14.17 -11.49 -25.55
C LEU A 458 14.09 -11.58 -27.08
N LEU A 459 14.55 -10.52 -27.78
CA LEU A 459 14.56 -10.47 -29.24
C LEU A 459 15.46 -11.56 -29.87
N ALA A 460 16.55 -11.94 -29.19
CA ALA A 460 17.47 -12.97 -29.64
C ALA A 460 17.07 -14.40 -29.23
N SER A 461 16.21 -14.56 -28.21
CA SER A 461 15.94 -15.85 -27.56
C SER A 461 15.16 -16.85 -28.42
N GLY A 462 14.42 -16.37 -29.42
CA GLY A 462 13.46 -17.18 -30.18
C GLY A 462 12.25 -17.66 -29.36
N VAL A 463 12.11 -17.23 -28.10
CA VAL A 463 10.97 -17.55 -27.23
C VAL A 463 9.77 -16.73 -27.69
N SER A 464 8.70 -17.44 -28.09
CA SER A 464 7.40 -16.81 -28.33
C SER A 464 6.74 -16.51 -26.99
N THR A 465 6.54 -15.22 -26.69
CA THR A 465 5.85 -14.76 -25.48
C THR A 465 4.93 -13.59 -25.81
N ARG A 466 3.89 -13.41 -24.99
CA ARG A 466 3.01 -12.24 -25.00
C ARG A 466 3.44 -11.32 -23.88
N THR A 467 3.40 -10.01 -24.09
CA THR A 467 3.70 -9.01 -23.06
C THR A 467 2.48 -8.17 -22.77
N PHE A 468 2.05 -8.11 -21.50
CA PHE A 468 0.89 -7.32 -21.07
C PHE A 468 1.33 -6.15 -20.19
N LEU A 469 0.63 -5.02 -20.29
CA LEU A 469 0.80 -3.85 -19.43
C LEU A 469 0.58 -4.20 -17.96
N GLY A 470 -0.37 -5.10 -17.68
CA GLY A 470 -0.54 -5.59 -16.32
C GLY A 470 -1.59 -6.67 -16.16
N ARG A 471 -1.72 -7.12 -14.91
CA ARG A 471 -2.77 -8.02 -14.42
C ARG A 471 -3.16 -7.71 -12.98
N PRO A 472 -4.40 -7.99 -12.56
CA PRO A 472 -4.89 -7.57 -11.25
C PRO A 472 -4.55 -8.60 -10.17
N TRP A 473 -3.47 -8.39 -9.40
CA TRP A 473 -3.11 -9.31 -8.32
C TRP A 473 -4.22 -9.39 -7.25
N ARG A 474 -4.87 -8.25 -6.96
CA ARG A 474 -6.00 -8.17 -6.03
C ARG A 474 -7.28 -7.57 -6.67
N PRO A 475 -8.45 -7.71 -6.02
CA PRO A 475 -9.75 -7.37 -6.61
C PRO A 475 -9.90 -5.92 -7.08
N TYR A 476 -9.24 -4.96 -6.44
CA TYR A 476 -9.36 -3.53 -6.76
C TYR A 476 -8.10 -2.98 -7.41
N ALA A 477 -7.29 -3.84 -8.04
CA ALA A 477 -6.02 -3.45 -8.63
C ALA A 477 -6.17 -2.19 -9.50
N ARG A 478 -5.25 -1.25 -9.31
CA ARG A 478 -5.31 0.07 -9.95
C ARG A 478 -3.97 0.42 -10.58
N ALA A 479 -3.91 0.51 -11.90
CA ALA A 479 -2.70 0.84 -12.64
C ALA A 479 -3.05 1.63 -13.91
N VAL A 480 -2.27 2.65 -14.21
CA VAL A 480 -2.40 3.41 -15.44
C VAL A 480 -1.10 3.48 -16.20
N VAL A 481 -1.21 3.56 -17.53
CA VAL A 481 -0.10 3.81 -18.43
C VAL A 481 -0.45 5.04 -19.25
N MET A 482 0.30 6.13 -19.05
CA MET A 482 0.01 7.42 -19.66
C MET A 482 1.24 8.06 -20.30
N ASP A 483 1.01 8.72 -21.44
CA ASP A 483 2.00 9.47 -22.24
C ASP A 483 3.27 8.67 -22.53
N SER A 484 3.12 7.35 -22.61
CA SER A 484 4.24 6.42 -22.70
C SER A 484 4.39 5.87 -24.12
N TYR A 485 5.63 5.55 -24.50
CA TYR A 485 5.90 4.79 -25.71
C TYR A 485 5.73 3.29 -25.46
N LEU A 486 4.78 2.67 -26.17
CA LEU A 486 4.50 1.24 -26.12
C LEU A 486 5.09 0.55 -27.36
N GLY A 487 6.16 -0.23 -27.16
CA GLY A 487 6.79 -1.00 -28.22
C GLY A 487 5.90 -2.11 -28.80
N PRO A 488 6.33 -2.75 -29.90
CA PRO A 488 5.50 -3.72 -30.63
C PRO A 488 5.31 -5.05 -29.89
N LEU A 489 6.01 -5.25 -28.77
CA LEU A 489 5.85 -6.41 -27.90
C LEU A 489 4.54 -6.40 -27.10
N VAL A 490 3.96 -5.22 -26.88
CA VAL A 490 2.74 -5.08 -26.08
C VAL A 490 1.61 -5.74 -26.85
N ASP A 491 0.99 -6.71 -26.18
CA ASP A 491 -0.10 -7.48 -26.74
C ASP A 491 -1.32 -6.58 -26.99
N ARG A 492 -2.04 -6.85 -28.09
CA ARG A 492 -3.25 -6.08 -28.47
C ARG A 492 -4.30 -6.03 -27.37
N ALA A 493 -4.42 -7.07 -26.54
CA ALA A 493 -5.33 -7.09 -25.40
C ALA A 493 -4.94 -6.07 -24.32
N GLY A 494 -3.68 -5.64 -24.26
CA GLY A 494 -3.13 -4.71 -23.26
C GLY A 494 -2.97 -5.35 -21.88
N TRP A 495 -4.06 -5.87 -21.34
CA TRP A 495 -4.17 -6.38 -19.97
C TRP A 495 -4.58 -7.86 -19.97
N VAL A 496 -4.25 -8.60 -18.91
CA VAL A 496 -4.55 -10.04 -18.80
C VAL A 496 -5.11 -10.42 -17.44
N GLU A 497 -6.01 -11.40 -17.42
CA GLU A 497 -6.63 -11.87 -16.18
C GLU A 497 -5.60 -12.44 -15.20
N TRP A 498 -5.90 -12.34 -13.91
CA TRP A 498 -5.14 -13.06 -12.90
C TRP A 498 -5.55 -14.55 -12.93
N PRO A 499 -4.60 -15.49 -13.10
CA PRO A 499 -4.93 -16.91 -13.22
C PRO A 499 -5.70 -17.43 -11.99
N GLY A 500 -6.89 -18.00 -12.22
CA GLY A 500 -7.71 -18.59 -11.16
C GLY A 500 -8.36 -17.58 -10.21
N ALA A 501 -8.43 -16.30 -10.57
CA ALA A 501 -9.15 -15.29 -9.79
C ALA A 501 -10.64 -15.60 -9.67
N GLU A 502 -11.23 -15.13 -8.58
CA GLU A 502 -12.68 -15.09 -8.41
C GLU A 502 -13.37 -14.26 -9.52
N PRO A 503 -14.62 -14.61 -9.89
CA PRO A 503 -15.41 -13.78 -10.79
C PRO A 503 -15.62 -12.37 -10.20
N GLY A 504 -15.72 -11.36 -11.06
CA GLY A 504 -15.98 -9.97 -10.62
C GLY A 504 -14.76 -9.05 -10.62
N ARG A 505 -13.55 -9.61 -10.76
CA ARG A 505 -12.32 -8.81 -10.72
C ARG A 505 -12.18 -7.86 -11.93
N ALA A 506 -12.65 -8.28 -13.11
CA ALA A 506 -12.62 -7.45 -14.32
C ALA A 506 -13.55 -6.21 -14.21
N GLU A 507 -14.49 -6.22 -13.27
CA GLU A 507 -15.46 -5.16 -13.04
C GLU A 507 -15.03 -4.17 -11.96
N THR A 508 -14.14 -4.57 -11.04
CA THR A 508 -13.73 -3.75 -9.88
C THR A 508 -12.35 -3.14 -9.99
N VAL A 509 -11.51 -3.62 -10.92
CA VAL A 509 -10.20 -3.04 -11.21
C VAL A 509 -10.34 -1.67 -11.87
N TYR A 510 -9.26 -0.90 -11.84
CA TYR A 510 -9.13 0.33 -12.62
C TYR A 510 -7.82 0.28 -13.42
N PHE A 511 -7.93 -0.10 -14.68
CA PHE A 511 -6.81 -0.12 -15.62
C PHE A 511 -7.01 0.91 -16.71
N GLY A 512 -6.15 1.91 -16.74
CA GLY A 512 -6.29 3.09 -17.59
C GLY A 512 -5.15 3.25 -18.59
N GLU A 513 -5.47 3.72 -19.79
CA GLU A 513 -4.51 4.18 -20.78
C GLU A 513 -4.85 5.60 -21.23
N TYR A 514 -3.84 6.48 -21.36
CA TYR A 514 -4.00 7.88 -21.82
C TYR A 514 -2.78 8.31 -22.66
N GLY A 515 -2.97 9.03 -23.76
CA GLY A 515 -1.87 9.69 -24.48
C GLY A 515 -0.74 8.79 -25.03
N ASN A 516 -0.87 7.46 -24.93
CA ASN A 516 0.22 6.54 -25.29
C ASN A 516 0.53 6.55 -26.79
N GLY A 517 1.81 6.44 -27.13
CA GLY A 517 2.31 6.38 -28.49
C GLY A 517 3.01 5.06 -28.82
N GLY A 518 3.32 4.84 -30.09
CA GLY A 518 4.06 3.66 -30.55
C GLY A 518 3.17 2.49 -31.02
N PRO A 519 3.78 1.44 -31.60
CA PRO A 519 3.06 0.35 -32.26
C PRO A 519 2.22 -0.53 -31.30
N GLY A 520 2.52 -0.54 -30.00
CA GLY A 520 1.75 -1.25 -28.98
C GLY A 520 0.59 -0.44 -28.38
N ALA A 521 0.46 0.84 -28.73
CA ALA A 521 -0.52 1.76 -28.13
C ALA A 521 -1.90 1.73 -28.80
N ALA A 522 -2.08 0.96 -29.87
CA ALA A 522 -3.36 0.86 -30.55
C ALA A 522 -4.43 0.28 -29.62
N MET A 523 -5.54 1.01 -29.45
CA MET A 523 -6.63 0.66 -28.51
C MET A 523 -7.60 -0.39 -29.07
N ASP A 524 -7.57 -0.66 -30.37
CA ASP A 524 -8.44 -1.65 -30.98
C ASP A 524 -8.06 -3.06 -30.48
N GLY A 525 -9.01 -3.78 -29.89
CA GLY A 525 -8.78 -5.15 -29.39
C GLY A 525 -8.22 -5.23 -27.97
N ARG A 526 -8.17 -4.12 -27.23
CA ARG A 526 -8.06 -4.14 -25.76
C ARG A 526 -9.17 -4.98 -25.13
N VAL A 527 -8.93 -5.44 -23.90
CA VAL A 527 -9.92 -6.20 -23.12
C VAL A 527 -11.26 -5.46 -23.00
N GLY A 528 -12.37 -6.19 -23.07
CA GLY A 528 -13.72 -5.64 -22.90
C GLY A 528 -14.18 -5.54 -21.44
N TRP A 529 -13.27 -5.30 -20.51
CA TRP A 529 -13.55 -5.26 -19.07
C TRP A 529 -14.24 -3.96 -18.68
N ALA A 530 -15.15 -4.01 -17.71
CA ALA A 530 -15.80 -2.80 -17.20
C ALA A 530 -14.84 -1.90 -16.40
N GLY A 531 -13.80 -2.50 -15.79
CA GLY A 531 -12.72 -1.79 -15.11
C GLY A 531 -11.56 -1.34 -16.02
N PHE A 532 -11.71 -1.46 -17.36
CA PHE A 532 -10.77 -0.89 -18.31
C PHE A 532 -11.26 0.49 -18.78
N HIS A 533 -10.35 1.46 -18.83
CA HIS A 533 -10.65 2.86 -19.11
C HIS A 533 -9.72 3.41 -20.21
N ASP A 534 -10.31 3.82 -21.33
CA ASP A 534 -9.69 4.76 -22.26
C ASP A 534 -9.89 6.16 -21.67
N MET A 535 -8.86 6.66 -20.98
CA MET A 535 -9.00 7.76 -20.04
C MET A 535 -9.08 9.12 -20.75
N GLY A 536 -9.82 10.06 -20.15
CA GLY A 536 -9.68 11.48 -20.45
C GLY A 536 -8.58 12.16 -19.62
N TYR A 537 -8.29 13.43 -19.91
CA TYR A 537 -7.32 14.23 -19.17
C TYR A 537 -7.61 14.28 -17.67
N ASP A 538 -8.85 14.56 -17.28
CA ASP A 538 -9.23 14.67 -15.85
C ASP A 538 -9.02 13.37 -15.06
N GLU A 539 -9.21 12.22 -15.72
CA GLU A 539 -8.95 10.90 -15.14
C GLU A 539 -7.44 10.66 -15.02
N ALA A 540 -6.69 10.94 -16.08
CA ALA A 540 -5.24 10.79 -16.09
C ALA A 540 -4.55 11.73 -15.06
N ALA A 541 -5.05 12.95 -14.89
CA ALA A 541 -4.59 13.91 -13.89
C ALA A 541 -4.63 13.36 -12.45
N GLN A 542 -5.55 12.45 -12.11
CA GLN A 542 -5.59 11.81 -10.79
C GLN A 542 -4.38 10.89 -10.52
N PHE A 543 -3.65 10.52 -11.57
CA PHE A 543 -2.46 9.66 -11.51
C PHE A 543 -1.15 10.42 -11.74
N SER A 544 -1.20 11.76 -11.78
CA SER A 544 -0.01 12.62 -11.77
C SER A 544 0.79 12.47 -10.47
N VAL A 545 1.98 13.06 -10.47
CA VAL A 545 2.88 13.09 -9.31
C VAL A 545 2.20 13.74 -8.10
N ASP A 546 1.55 14.87 -8.27
CA ASP A 546 0.89 15.54 -7.14
C ASP A 546 -0.37 14.82 -6.65
N ASN A 547 -1.23 14.37 -7.55
CA ASN A 547 -2.51 13.80 -7.13
C ASN A 547 -2.36 12.40 -6.55
N LEU A 548 -1.45 11.57 -7.06
CA LEU A 548 -1.29 10.19 -6.57
C LEU A 548 -0.37 10.10 -5.35
N ILE A 549 0.71 10.87 -5.31
CA ILE A 549 1.75 10.73 -4.27
C ILE A 549 2.04 12.03 -3.51
N SER A 550 1.24 13.08 -3.71
CA SER A 550 1.44 14.40 -3.08
C SER A 550 2.86 14.92 -3.30
N GLY A 551 3.36 14.77 -4.54
CA GLY A 551 4.76 15.02 -4.91
C GLY A 551 5.30 16.36 -4.44
N ASP A 552 4.58 17.45 -4.67
CA ASP A 552 4.91 18.81 -4.24
C ASP A 552 5.26 18.95 -2.76
N GLN A 553 4.70 18.10 -1.90
CA GLN A 553 4.95 18.16 -0.47
C GLN A 553 6.35 17.65 -0.08
N TRP A 554 7.01 16.85 -0.91
CA TRP A 554 8.22 16.14 -0.50
C TRP A 554 9.29 15.94 -1.58
N LEU A 555 8.95 15.96 -2.87
CA LEU A 555 9.90 15.70 -3.95
C LEU A 555 10.92 16.82 -4.14
N ALA A 556 10.54 18.08 -3.92
CA ALA A 556 11.47 19.22 -3.97
C ALA A 556 12.68 19.02 -3.02
N ALA A 557 12.45 18.44 -1.84
CA ALA A 557 13.50 18.15 -0.85
C ALA A 557 14.48 17.04 -1.29
N THR A 558 14.13 16.27 -2.32
CA THR A 558 15.02 15.23 -2.89
C THR A 558 16.02 15.80 -3.90
N SER A 559 15.73 16.99 -4.45
CA SER A 559 16.46 17.57 -5.60
C SER A 559 16.46 16.68 -6.86
N PHE A 560 15.59 15.67 -6.93
CA PHE A 560 15.38 14.89 -8.16
C PHE A 560 14.39 15.63 -9.07
N PRO A 561 14.58 15.58 -10.40
CA PRO A 561 13.62 16.17 -11.32
C PRO A 561 12.32 15.37 -11.32
N TYR A 562 11.20 16.06 -11.40
CA TYR A 562 9.87 15.50 -11.58
C TYR A 562 9.03 16.45 -12.43
N ASP A 563 8.05 15.91 -13.15
CA ASP A 563 7.09 16.70 -13.93
C ASP A 563 5.68 16.45 -13.34
N ASP A 564 4.93 17.51 -13.03
CA ASP A 564 3.62 17.39 -12.36
C ASP A 564 2.43 17.29 -13.33
N ASP A 565 2.62 17.77 -14.55
CA ASP A 565 1.60 17.76 -15.59
C ASP A 565 1.39 16.36 -16.18
N VAL A 566 0.21 16.16 -16.78
CA VAL A 566 -0.15 14.98 -17.58
C VAL A 566 -0.25 15.34 -19.05
#